data_AF-A0A969AQ10-F1
#
_entry.id   AF-A0A969AQ10-F1
#
_cell.length_a   1.000
_cell.length_b   1.000
_cell.length_c   1.000
_cell.angle_alpha   90.00
_cell.angle_beta   90.00
_cell.angle_gamma   90.00
#
_symmetry.space_group_name_H-M   'P 1'
#
loop_
_entity.id
_entity.type
_entity.pdbx_description
1 polymer ?
#
loop_
_entity_poly.entity_id
_entity_poly.type
_entity_poly.pdbx_seq_one_letter_code
_entity_poly.pdbx_strand_id
1 'polypeptide(L)'
;MFEGFNAKLVSCQSNQYQYFYGYLHPILNQLAKRRIITYIEETRSLTPEILTHRGFCSKLKLAKISYFQNEAWIDPAVTETLTLKSKFLEPAQEFLTSKVQGKTPIFVHVRRGDYRFWPRRDIPAILPLSYYQRCIHRMRQKVAHPFFVFTSDEPDYVAQNFGHLESFCIASGSAAEDFALLSLCHGGILSASTFSWWAAYLAMKRDASYPF
;
A
#
# COMPACT_ATOMS: atom_id res chain seq x y z
N MET A 1 1.26 5.91 12.66
CA MET A 1 2.27 5.51 11.66
C MET A 1 3.06 6.72 11.18
N PHE A 2 2.39 7.85 10.89
CA PHE A 2 3.01 9.10 10.44
C PHE A 2 3.10 10.17 11.55
N GLU A 3 4.02 11.12 11.39
CA GLU A 3 4.15 12.36 12.16
C GLU A 3 3.10 13.39 11.72
N GLY A 4 2.77 14.36 12.58
CA GLY A 4 1.86 15.47 12.23
C GLY A 4 0.39 15.08 12.00
N PHE A 5 0.08 13.79 11.81
CA PHE A 5 -1.26 13.26 11.67
C PHE A 5 -1.71 12.57 12.96
N ASN A 6 -2.61 13.23 13.71
CA ASN A 6 -3.42 12.57 14.74
C ASN A 6 -4.58 11.80 14.10
N ALA A 7 -4.27 10.93 13.15
CA ALA A 7 -5.22 9.95 12.67
C ALA A 7 -5.22 8.79 13.68
N LYS A 8 -6.25 8.73 14.53
CA LYS A 8 -6.52 7.52 15.30
C LYS A 8 -6.92 6.46 14.29
N LEU A 9 -6.13 5.40 14.14
CA LEU A 9 -6.54 4.24 13.35
C LEU A 9 -7.75 3.65 14.09
N VAL A 10 -8.95 4.09 13.71
CA VAL A 10 -10.17 3.49 14.20
C VAL A 10 -10.24 2.15 13.51
N SER A 11 -9.64 1.15 14.16
CA SER A 11 -9.82 -0.23 13.77
C SER A 11 -11.34 -0.45 13.69
N CYS A 12 -11.81 -0.77 12.49
CA CYS A 12 -13.19 -1.22 12.30
C CYS A 12 -13.46 -2.53 13.05
N GLN A 13 -12.46 -3.16 13.69
CA GLN A 13 -12.68 -4.29 14.59
C GLN A 13 -13.11 -3.86 16.00
N SER A 14 -13.11 -2.56 16.32
CA SER A 14 -13.76 -2.07 17.53
C SER A 14 -15.27 -2.00 17.30
N ASN A 15 -16.01 -2.92 17.92
CA ASN A 15 -17.46 -3.11 17.77
C ASN A 15 -18.25 -1.78 17.74
N GLN A 16 -17.95 -0.83 18.62
CA GLN A 16 -18.70 0.44 18.74
C GLN A 16 -18.73 1.29 17.47
N TYR A 17 -17.62 1.39 16.73
CA TYR A 17 -17.56 2.21 15.51
C TYR A 17 -18.13 1.48 14.30
N GLN A 18 -18.01 0.15 14.26
CA GLN A 18 -18.64 -0.69 13.26
C GLN A 18 -20.17 -0.59 13.32
N TYR A 19 -20.74 -0.61 14.53
CA TYR A 19 -22.18 -0.39 14.74
C TYR A 19 -22.59 1.03 14.34
N PHE A 20 -21.89 2.07 14.83
CA PHE A 20 -22.22 3.46 14.52
C PHE A 20 -22.17 3.74 13.01
N TYR A 21 -21.10 3.30 12.33
CA TYR A 21 -21.00 3.43 10.88
C TYR A 21 -22.05 2.58 10.15
N GLY A 22 -22.36 1.37 10.66
CA GLY A 22 -23.40 0.51 10.13
C GLY A 22 -24.79 1.16 10.12
N TYR A 23 -25.14 1.95 11.15
CA TYR A 23 -26.40 2.70 11.19
C TYR A 23 -26.37 3.99 10.35
N LEU A 24 -25.23 4.70 10.34
CA LEU A 24 -25.11 5.98 9.66
C LEU A 24 -24.96 5.82 8.14
N HIS A 25 -24.28 4.77 7.69
CA HIS A 25 -23.95 4.54 6.29
C HIS A 25 -25.18 4.41 5.37
N PRO A 26 -26.26 3.67 5.73
CA PRO A 26 -27.50 3.65 4.94
C PRO A 26 -28.12 5.04 4.79
N ILE A 27 -28.13 5.84 5.87
CA ILE A 27 -28.66 7.21 5.88
C ILE A 27 -27.83 8.09 4.94
N LEU A 28 -26.51 8.10 5.11
CA LEU A 28 -25.60 8.87 4.27
C LEU A 28 -25.72 8.47 2.79
N ASN A 29 -25.85 7.17 2.49
CA ASN A 29 -26.09 6.70 1.12
C ASN A 29 -27.41 7.22 0.57
N GLN A 30 -28.47 7.28 1.37
CA GLN A 30 -29.75 7.79 0.91
C GLN A 30 -29.70 9.31 0.67
N LEU A 31 -28.98 10.06 1.51
CA LEU A 31 -28.70 11.48 1.30
C LEU A 31 -27.88 11.71 0.03
N ALA A 32 -26.87 10.89 -0.23
CA ALA A 32 -26.05 10.93 -1.44
C ALA A 32 -26.89 10.63 -2.70
N LYS A 33 -27.71 9.57 -2.67
CA LYS A 33 -28.64 9.23 -3.78
C LYS A 33 -29.61 10.36 -4.11
N ARG A 34 -30.06 11.10 -3.10
CA ARG A 34 -30.95 12.27 -3.25
C ARG A 34 -30.21 13.57 -3.59
N ARG A 35 -28.89 13.54 -3.84
CA ARG A 35 -28.05 14.72 -4.09
C ARG A 35 -28.13 15.78 -2.97
N ILE A 36 -28.40 15.37 -1.73
CA ILE A 36 -28.40 16.27 -0.57
C ILE A 36 -26.96 16.55 -0.13
N ILE A 37 -26.12 15.52 -0.09
CA ILE A 37 -24.69 15.62 0.23
C ILE A 37 -23.87 15.30 -1.02
N THR A 38 -22.62 15.74 -1.03
CA THR A 38 -21.71 15.43 -2.14
C THR A 38 -21.24 13.98 -2.03
N TYR A 39 -21.30 13.24 -3.14
CA TYR A 39 -20.81 11.86 -3.22
C TYR A 39 -19.61 11.78 -4.14
N ILE A 40 -18.57 11.06 -3.71
CA ILE A 40 -17.33 10.90 -4.46
C ILE A 40 -17.12 9.40 -4.69
N GLU A 41 -16.88 8.99 -5.93
CA GLU A 41 -16.50 7.62 -6.25
C GLU A 41 -15.37 7.55 -7.26
N GLU A 42 -14.68 6.42 -7.25
CA GLU A 42 -13.65 6.06 -8.22
C GLU A 42 -14.24 5.06 -9.24
N THR A 43 -14.03 5.29 -10.53
CA THR A 43 -14.44 4.34 -11.57
C THR A 43 -13.59 3.07 -11.51
N ARG A 44 -14.20 1.92 -11.82
CA ARG A 44 -13.48 0.64 -11.93
C ARG A 44 -13.00 0.43 -13.37
N SER A 45 -12.01 1.20 -13.78
CA SER A 45 -11.37 1.15 -15.10
C SER A 45 -9.85 1.03 -14.98
N LEU A 46 -9.16 0.67 -16.07
CA LEU A 46 -7.69 0.64 -16.11
C LEU A 46 -7.08 2.02 -15.84
N THR A 47 -7.77 3.06 -16.27
CA THR A 47 -7.51 4.45 -15.95
C THR A 47 -8.67 4.92 -15.08
N PRO A 48 -8.58 4.76 -13.75
CA PRO A 48 -9.68 5.13 -12.89
C PRO A 48 -9.81 6.66 -12.87
N GLU A 49 -11.02 7.17 -12.67
CA GLU A 49 -11.37 8.58 -12.60
C GLU A 49 -12.15 8.86 -11.31
N ILE A 50 -11.92 10.02 -10.69
CA ILE A 50 -12.74 10.48 -9.56
C ILE A 50 -13.98 11.18 -10.10
N LEU A 51 -15.14 10.60 -9.86
CA LEU A 51 -16.43 11.21 -10.13
C LEU A 51 -16.94 11.93 -8.88
N THR A 52 -17.17 13.24 -9.01
CA THR A 52 -17.76 14.05 -7.94
C THR A 52 -19.21 14.39 -8.28
N HIS A 53 -20.13 13.74 -7.58
CA HIS A 53 -21.55 13.99 -7.63
C HIS A 53 -21.89 15.11 -6.64
N ARG A 54 -21.82 16.36 -7.10
CA ARG A 54 -22.16 17.52 -6.26
C ARG A 54 -23.60 17.40 -5.74
N GLY A 55 -23.75 17.61 -4.43
CA GLY A 55 -25.04 17.73 -3.76
C GLY A 55 -25.28 19.15 -3.27
N PHE A 56 -26.49 19.41 -2.76
CA PHE A 56 -26.89 20.71 -2.23
C PHE A 56 -25.97 21.20 -1.10
N CYS A 57 -25.59 20.31 -0.18
CA CYS A 57 -24.58 20.56 0.84
C CYS A 57 -23.20 20.08 0.36
N SER A 58 -22.34 21.01 -0.04
CA SER A 58 -20.97 20.73 -0.49
C SER A 58 -19.97 20.49 0.65
N LYS A 59 -20.32 20.90 1.89
CA LYS A 59 -19.49 20.74 3.09
C LYS A 59 -19.45 19.30 3.58
N LEU A 60 -20.53 18.54 3.38
CA LEU A 60 -20.59 17.13 3.77
C LEU A 60 -20.35 16.25 2.53
N LYS A 61 -19.30 15.44 2.62
CA LYS A 61 -18.86 14.56 1.53
C LYS A 61 -18.91 13.10 2.00
N LEU A 62 -19.55 12.25 1.21
CA LEU A 62 -19.49 10.80 1.36
C LEU A 62 -18.60 10.24 0.24
N ALA A 63 -17.50 9.60 0.59
CA ALA A 63 -16.64 8.90 -0.37
C ALA A 63 -16.96 7.41 -0.36
N LYS A 64 -17.09 6.82 -1.55
CA LYS A 64 -17.12 5.36 -1.73
C LYS A 64 -15.78 4.79 -1.29
N ILE A 65 -15.81 3.66 -0.58
CA ILE A 65 -14.60 2.93 -0.24
C ILE A 65 -13.91 2.51 -1.54
N SER A 66 -12.68 2.95 -1.72
CA SER A 66 -11.83 2.63 -2.86
C SER A 66 -10.36 2.60 -2.46
N TYR A 67 -9.48 2.26 -3.41
CA TYR A 67 -8.07 2.04 -3.17
C TYR A 67 -7.23 3.31 -3.30
N PHE A 68 -7.70 4.30 -4.07
CA PHE A 68 -7.03 5.58 -4.28
C PHE A 68 -5.54 5.42 -4.66
N GLN A 69 -5.24 4.45 -5.52
CA GLN A 69 -3.89 4.11 -5.99
C GLN A 69 -3.50 4.93 -7.24
N ASN A 70 -3.77 6.23 -7.20
CA ASN A 70 -3.46 7.14 -8.29
C ASN A 70 -2.89 8.44 -7.72
N GLU A 71 -1.64 8.70 -8.06
CA GLU A 71 -0.90 9.89 -7.62
C GLU A 71 -1.56 11.20 -8.07
N ALA A 72 -2.23 11.21 -9.23
CA ALA A 72 -2.84 12.41 -9.79
C ALA A 72 -3.93 13.03 -8.90
N TRP A 73 -4.39 12.31 -7.87
CA TRP A 73 -5.43 12.78 -6.94
C TRP A 73 -4.92 13.11 -5.56
N ILE A 74 -3.64 12.86 -5.31
CA ILE A 74 -3.04 13.12 -4.02
C ILE A 74 -2.58 14.58 -4.01
N ASP A 75 -3.05 15.33 -3.02
CA ASP A 75 -2.60 16.70 -2.81
C ASP A 75 -1.10 16.71 -2.47
N PRO A 76 -0.24 17.34 -3.31
CA PRO A 76 1.20 17.40 -3.06
C PRO A 76 1.53 17.98 -1.67
N ALA A 77 0.76 18.96 -1.17
CA ALA A 77 1.00 19.56 0.13
C ALA A 77 0.83 18.55 1.28
N VAL A 78 -0.06 17.58 1.12
CA VAL A 78 -0.24 16.48 2.09
C VAL A 78 0.95 15.53 2.05
N THR A 79 1.45 15.19 0.87
CA THR A 79 2.57 14.23 0.75
C THR A 79 3.91 14.84 1.10
N GLU A 80 4.09 16.16 0.94
CA GLU A 80 5.29 16.89 1.38
C GLU A 80 5.49 16.87 2.88
N THR A 81 4.39 16.79 3.64
CA THR A 81 4.42 16.73 5.10
C THR A 81 4.30 15.30 5.64
N LEU A 82 4.11 14.32 4.77
CA LEU A 82 3.87 12.93 5.16
C LEU A 82 5.18 12.22 5.52
N THR A 83 5.55 12.28 6.79
CA THR A 83 6.76 11.63 7.33
C THR A 83 6.38 10.48 8.26
N LEU A 84 7.05 9.33 8.13
CA LEU A 84 6.89 8.22 9.06
C LEU A 84 7.50 8.55 10.43
N LYS A 85 6.92 8.00 11.51
CA LYS A 85 7.47 8.23 12.86
C LYS A 85 8.88 7.66 12.98
N SER A 86 9.78 8.41 13.62
CA SER A 86 11.20 8.02 13.80
C SER A 86 11.34 6.62 14.42
N LYS A 87 10.49 6.28 15.38
CA LYS A 87 10.46 4.95 16.02
C LYS A 87 10.30 3.76 15.05
N PHE A 88 9.84 3.99 13.82
CA PHE A 88 9.78 2.98 12.76
C PHE A 88 10.87 3.17 11.71
N LEU A 89 11.28 4.41 11.45
CA LEU A 89 12.33 4.71 10.47
C LEU A 89 13.72 4.28 10.94
N GLU A 90 14.10 4.60 12.17
CA GLU A 90 15.45 4.29 12.69
C GLU A 90 15.73 2.78 12.64
N PRO A 91 14.86 1.89 13.18
CA PRO A 91 15.12 0.45 13.10
C PRO A 91 15.14 -0.09 11.67
N ALA A 92 14.33 0.49 10.77
CA ALA A 92 14.31 0.09 9.38
C ALA A 92 15.60 0.50 8.63
N GLN A 93 16.15 1.68 8.94
CA GLN A 93 17.44 2.13 8.41
C GLN A 93 18.59 1.26 8.93
N GLU A 94 18.61 0.96 10.22
CA GLU A 94 19.59 0.06 10.84
C GLU A 94 19.53 -1.35 10.22
N PHE A 95 18.32 -1.87 10.02
CA PHE A 95 18.11 -3.15 9.35
C PHE A 95 18.67 -3.16 7.92
N LEU A 96 18.35 -2.15 7.11
CA LEU A 96 18.86 -2.07 5.74
C LEU A 96 20.38 -1.93 5.72
N THR A 97 20.94 -1.07 6.57
CA THR A 97 22.39 -0.85 6.64
C THR A 97 23.13 -2.14 6.98
N SER A 98 22.63 -2.89 7.96
CA SER A 98 23.26 -4.14 8.41
C SER A 98 23.10 -5.32 7.43
N LYS A 99 21.93 -5.46 6.80
CA LYS A 99 21.60 -6.61 5.94
C LYS A 99 22.01 -6.43 4.48
N VAL A 100 21.87 -5.22 3.95
CA VAL A 100 22.01 -4.96 2.51
C VAL A 100 23.48 -4.74 2.12
N GLN A 101 24.31 -4.21 3.02
CA GLN A 101 25.78 -4.17 2.89
C GLN A 101 26.29 -3.66 1.52
N GLY A 102 25.85 -2.46 1.11
CA GLY A 102 26.29 -1.83 -0.14
C GLY A 102 25.60 -2.33 -1.42
N LYS A 103 24.62 -3.24 -1.29
CA LYS A 103 23.70 -3.61 -2.38
C LYS A 103 22.55 -2.60 -2.48
N THR A 104 21.78 -2.65 -3.57
CA THR A 104 20.61 -1.79 -3.73
C THR A 104 19.35 -2.49 -3.23
N PRO A 105 18.70 -2.04 -2.13
CA PRO A 105 17.51 -2.68 -1.60
C PRO A 105 16.31 -2.44 -2.53
N ILE A 106 15.71 -3.55 -2.98
CA ILE A 106 14.47 -3.57 -3.77
C ILE A 106 13.46 -4.41 -3.01
N PHE A 107 12.32 -3.84 -2.64
CA PHE A 107 11.32 -4.62 -1.92
C PHE A 107 10.51 -5.54 -2.83
N VAL A 108 10.00 -6.62 -2.27
CA VAL A 108 9.02 -7.50 -2.92
C VAL A 108 7.90 -7.76 -1.92
N HIS A 109 6.71 -7.21 -2.20
CA HIS A 109 5.55 -7.42 -1.34
C HIS A 109 4.66 -8.52 -1.93
N VAL A 110 4.42 -9.58 -1.17
CA VAL A 110 3.61 -10.73 -1.57
C VAL A 110 2.36 -10.77 -0.69
N ARG A 111 1.20 -10.40 -1.26
CA ARG A 111 -0.11 -10.46 -0.58
C ARG A 111 -0.90 -11.68 -1.06
N ARG A 112 -1.29 -12.56 -0.14
CA ARG A 112 -1.96 -13.82 -0.48
C ARG A 112 -3.20 -14.11 0.35
N GLY A 113 -3.10 -14.07 1.68
CA GLY A 113 -4.04 -14.67 2.64
C GLY A 113 -5.52 -14.59 2.23
N ASP A 114 -6.17 -13.45 2.50
CA ASP A 114 -7.55 -13.19 2.12
C ASP A 114 -7.74 -12.97 0.60
N TYR A 115 -6.67 -12.57 -0.09
CA TYR A 115 -6.66 -12.30 -1.53
C TYR A 115 -6.89 -13.53 -2.39
N ARG A 116 -6.75 -14.74 -1.84
CA ARG A 116 -7.16 -15.99 -2.50
C ARG A 116 -8.65 -16.07 -2.78
N PHE A 117 -9.46 -15.31 -2.05
CA PHE A 117 -10.91 -15.32 -2.17
C PHE A 117 -11.49 -13.94 -2.50
N TRP A 118 -10.70 -12.88 -2.35
CA TRP A 118 -11.06 -11.51 -2.65
C TRP A 118 -10.52 -11.07 -4.04
N PRO A 119 -11.25 -10.26 -4.82
CA PRO A 119 -12.63 -9.81 -4.60
C PRO A 119 -13.66 -10.91 -4.84
N ARG A 120 -13.29 -11.93 -5.63
CA ARG A 120 -14.10 -13.12 -5.89
C ARG A 120 -13.18 -14.34 -6.02
N ARG A 121 -13.71 -15.54 -5.76
CA ARG A 121 -12.94 -16.79 -5.82
C ARG A 121 -12.50 -17.18 -7.23
N ASP A 122 -13.32 -16.85 -8.23
CA ASP A 122 -13.05 -17.13 -9.64
C ASP A 122 -12.02 -16.16 -10.25
N ILE A 123 -11.90 -14.97 -9.68
CA ILE A 123 -10.95 -13.94 -10.11
C ILE A 123 -10.31 -13.33 -8.85
N PRO A 124 -9.39 -14.07 -8.19
CA PRO A 124 -8.74 -13.59 -6.98
C PRO A 124 -7.69 -12.52 -7.30
N ALA A 125 -7.40 -11.66 -6.33
CA ALA A 125 -6.42 -10.58 -6.45
C ALA A 125 -4.97 -11.04 -6.22
N ILE A 126 -4.74 -12.33 -5.95
CA ILE A 126 -3.38 -12.87 -5.85
C ILE A 126 -2.66 -12.76 -7.20
N LEU A 127 -1.40 -12.37 -7.15
CA LEU A 127 -0.54 -12.42 -8.33
C LEU A 127 0.15 -13.78 -8.42
N PRO A 128 0.32 -14.35 -9.62
CA PRO A 128 0.94 -15.66 -9.81
C PRO A 128 2.43 -15.61 -9.47
N LEU A 129 3.03 -16.73 -9.07
CA LEU A 129 4.47 -16.83 -8.84
C LEU A 129 5.30 -16.32 -10.02
N SER A 130 4.85 -16.62 -11.25
CA SER A 130 5.53 -16.22 -12.48
C SER A 130 5.60 -14.69 -12.66
N TYR A 131 4.66 -13.93 -12.10
CA TYR A 131 4.74 -12.47 -12.07
C TYR A 131 5.97 -12.01 -11.29
N TYR A 132 6.13 -12.49 -10.05
CA TYR A 132 7.25 -12.12 -9.20
C TYR A 132 8.59 -12.55 -9.80
N GLN A 133 8.66 -13.77 -10.35
CA GLN A 133 9.88 -14.26 -11.01
C GLN A 133 10.30 -13.38 -12.19
N ARG A 134 9.34 -12.99 -13.06
CA ARG A 134 9.62 -12.08 -14.18
C ARG A 134 10.08 -10.70 -13.70
N CYS A 135 9.43 -10.14 -12.68
CA CYS A 135 9.80 -8.84 -12.12
C CYS A 135 11.19 -8.88 -11.48
N ILE A 136 11.51 -9.91 -10.69
CA ILE A 136 12.84 -10.11 -10.08
C ILE A 136 13.91 -10.21 -11.17
N HIS A 137 13.65 -10.98 -12.23
CA HIS A 137 14.56 -11.09 -13.37
C HIS A 137 14.80 -9.73 -14.02
N ARG A 138 13.75 -8.95 -14.27
CA ARG A 138 13.86 -7.60 -14.84
C ARG A 138 14.63 -6.64 -13.92
N MET A 139 14.43 -6.73 -12.60
CA MET A 139 15.17 -5.90 -11.64
C MET A 139 16.66 -6.22 -11.64
N ARG A 140 17.05 -7.50 -11.74
CA ARG A 140 18.46 -7.91 -11.87
C ARG A 140 19.15 -7.35 -13.11
N GLN A 141 18.40 -7.05 -14.16
CA GLN A 141 18.94 -6.44 -15.39
C GLN A 141 19.06 -4.92 -15.29
N LYS A 142 18.19 -4.27 -14.51
CA LYS A 142 18.11 -2.80 -14.40
C LYS A 142 18.90 -2.23 -13.23
N VAL A 143 19.05 -2.98 -12.14
CA VAL A 143 19.59 -2.51 -10.86
C VAL A 143 20.92 -3.20 -10.62
N ALA A 144 21.96 -2.42 -10.34
CA ALA A 144 23.27 -2.96 -9.95
C ALA A 144 23.17 -3.62 -8.57
N HIS A 145 23.62 -4.87 -8.45
CA HIS A 145 23.69 -5.62 -7.18
C HIS A 145 22.40 -5.52 -6.32
N PRO A 146 21.23 -5.97 -6.82
CA PRO A 146 19.99 -5.83 -6.06
C PRO A 146 19.96 -6.77 -4.85
N PHE A 147 19.41 -6.27 -3.75
CA PHE A 147 19.07 -7.05 -2.57
C PHE A 147 17.55 -7.04 -2.37
N PHE A 148 16.93 -8.22 -2.40
CA PHE A 148 15.47 -8.33 -2.37
C PHE A 148 14.93 -8.41 -0.94
N VAL A 149 14.20 -7.40 -0.50
CA VAL A 149 13.58 -7.35 0.84
C VAL A 149 12.12 -7.78 0.72
N PHE A 150 11.81 -8.99 1.16
CA PHE A 150 10.45 -9.53 1.07
C PHE A 150 9.60 -9.16 2.28
N THR A 151 8.34 -8.83 2.04
CA THR A 151 7.28 -8.76 3.05
C THR A 151 6.08 -9.57 2.57
N SER A 152 5.40 -10.25 3.48
CA SER A 152 4.23 -11.05 3.14
C SER A 152 3.34 -11.31 4.34
N ASP A 153 2.04 -11.48 4.08
CA ASP A 153 1.12 -12.10 5.03
C ASP A 153 1.27 -13.63 5.12
N GLU A 154 2.15 -14.23 4.29
CA GLU A 154 2.51 -15.65 4.30
C GLU A 154 4.03 -15.85 4.09
N PRO A 155 4.86 -15.57 5.10
CA PRO A 155 6.33 -15.65 4.97
C PRO A 155 6.84 -17.04 4.55
N ASP A 156 6.18 -18.12 4.98
CA ASP A 156 6.57 -19.50 4.60
C ASP A 156 6.45 -19.73 3.09
N TYR A 157 5.42 -19.15 2.45
CA TYR A 157 5.29 -19.19 0.99
C TYR A 157 6.47 -18.51 0.30
N VAL A 158 6.93 -17.39 0.86
CA VAL A 158 8.10 -16.67 0.32
C VAL A 158 9.36 -17.52 0.49
N ALA A 159 9.59 -18.07 1.68
CA ALA A 159 10.74 -18.93 1.95
C ALA A 159 10.80 -20.14 0.99
N GLN A 160 9.66 -20.80 0.78
CA GLN A 160 9.56 -21.95 -0.12
C GLN A 160 9.87 -21.59 -1.59
N ASN A 161 9.37 -20.45 -2.07
CA ASN A 161 9.42 -20.11 -3.50
C ASN A 161 10.64 -19.25 -3.88
N PHE A 162 11.21 -18.51 -2.93
CA PHE A 162 12.30 -17.57 -3.17
C PHE A 162 13.51 -17.78 -2.25
N GLY A 163 13.49 -18.79 -1.38
CA GLY A 163 14.59 -19.12 -0.47
C GLY A 163 15.92 -19.45 -1.16
N HIS A 164 15.87 -19.73 -2.46
CA HIS A 164 17.03 -20.01 -3.30
C HIS A 164 17.75 -18.75 -3.82
N LEU A 165 17.23 -17.55 -3.59
CA LEU A 165 17.90 -16.31 -4.00
C LEU A 165 19.14 -16.06 -3.12
N GLU A 166 20.23 -15.57 -3.68
CA GLU A 166 21.46 -15.32 -2.91
C GLU A 166 21.41 -14.03 -2.08
N SER A 167 20.72 -13.00 -2.57
CA SER A 167 20.66 -11.67 -1.96
C SER A 167 19.22 -11.31 -1.63
N PHE A 168 18.69 -11.89 -0.56
CA PHE A 168 17.35 -11.60 -0.08
C PHE A 168 17.23 -11.71 1.44
N CYS A 169 16.15 -11.15 1.98
CA CYS A 169 15.66 -11.46 3.31
C CYS A 169 14.12 -11.44 3.32
N ILE A 170 13.53 -12.01 4.36
CA ILE A 170 12.09 -11.89 4.65
C ILE A 170 11.99 -11.05 5.92
N ALA A 171 11.35 -9.89 5.82
CA ALA A 171 11.06 -9.05 6.96
C ALA A 171 9.94 -9.69 7.80
N SER A 172 10.04 -9.50 9.12
CA SER A 172 9.16 -10.12 10.10
C SER A 172 8.71 -9.11 11.16
N GLY A 173 8.61 -7.84 10.78
CA GLY A 173 8.14 -6.78 11.66
C GLY A 173 6.62 -6.73 11.75
N SER A 174 6.11 -5.82 12.57
CA SER A 174 4.74 -5.36 12.47
C SER A 174 4.49 -4.67 11.13
N ALA A 175 3.23 -4.54 10.72
CA ALA A 175 2.87 -3.84 9.48
C ALA A 175 3.44 -2.41 9.40
N ALA A 176 3.64 -1.73 10.53
CA ALA A 176 4.25 -0.40 10.54
C ALA A 176 5.77 -0.43 10.32
N GLU A 177 6.45 -1.42 10.89
CA GLU A 177 7.90 -1.62 10.72
C GLU A 177 8.20 -2.09 9.29
N ASP A 178 7.44 -3.06 8.79
CA ASP A 178 7.54 -3.53 7.41
C ASP A 178 7.27 -2.39 6.41
N PHE A 179 6.24 -1.57 6.66
CA PHE A 179 5.94 -0.43 5.78
C PHE A 179 7.09 0.58 5.75
N ALA A 180 7.66 0.90 6.92
CA ALA A 180 8.83 1.78 7.00
C ALA A 180 10.01 1.20 6.23
N LEU A 181 10.28 -0.09 6.37
CA LEU A 181 11.32 -0.80 5.64
C LEU A 181 11.12 -0.73 4.11
N LEU A 182 9.90 -0.98 3.63
CA LEU A 182 9.59 -0.90 2.21
C LEU A 182 9.74 0.52 1.66
N SER A 183 9.28 1.53 2.40
CA SER A 183 9.39 2.95 2.02
C SER A 183 10.84 3.43 1.93
N LEU A 184 11.77 2.70 2.55
CA LEU A 184 13.20 2.99 2.53
C LEU A 184 13.99 2.20 1.48
N CYS A 185 13.34 1.34 0.69
CA CYS A 185 13.99 0.68 -0.46
C CYS A 185 14.08 1.65 -1.66
N HIS A 186 14.94 1.36 -2.64
CA HIS A 186 15.03 2.19 -3.88
C HIS A 186 13.81 2.00 -4.79
N GLY A 187 13.04 0.95 -4.51
CA GLY A 187 11.62 0.82 -4.83
C GLY A 187 11.25 -0.65 -4.79
N GLY A 188 10.31 -1.14 -5.61
CA GLY A 188 9.89 -2.53 -5.43
C GLY A 188 8.96 -3.17 -6.45
N ILE A 189 8.69 -4.44 -6.18
CA ILE A 189 7.77 -5.31 -6.90
C ILE A 189 6.50 -5.42 -6.06
N LEU A 190 5.42 -4.85 -6.58
CA LEU A 190 4.17 -4.66 -5.84
C LEU A 190 3.24 -5.88 -5.99
N SER A 191 2.39 -6.08 -4.99
CA SER A 191 1.16 -6.87 -5.14
C SER A 191 -0.03 -5.94 -5.43
N ALA A 192 -1.23 -6.50 -5.62
CA ALA A 192 -2.48 -5.73 -5.74
C ALA A 192 -2.95 -5.06 -4.42
N SER A 193 -2.03 -4.49 -3.63
CA SER A 193 -2.29 -3.97 -2.28
C SER A 193 -1.97 -2.48 -2.18
N THR A 194 -2.84 -1.71 -1.50
CA THR A 194 -2.59 -0.31 -1.14
C THR A 194 -1.37 -0.17 -0.26
N PHE A 195 -1.05 -1.19 0.55
CA PHE A 195 0.14 -1.21 1.38
C PHE A 195 1.43 -1.09 0.54
N SER A 196 1.61 -1.96 -0.45
CA SER A 196 2.78 -1.93 -1.33
C SER A 196 2.79 -0.71 -2.26
N TRP A 197 1.60 -0.23 -2.66
CA TRP A 197 1.50 0.97 -3.49
C TRP A 197 1.99 2.22 -2.75
N TRP A 198 1.52 2.45 -1.52
CA TRP A 198 1.96 3.60 -0.72
C TRP A 198 3.43 3.49 -0.31
N ALA A 199 3.93 2.29 -0.04
CA ALA A 199 5.36 2.09 0.20
C ALA A 199 6.20 2.46 -1.03
N ALA A 200 5.78 2.04 -2.23
CA ALA A 200 6.44 2.41 -3.49
C ALA A 200 6.40 3.92 -3.73
N TYR A 201 5.24 4.54 -3.51
CA TYR A 201 5.03 5.97 -3.66
C TYR A 201 6.03 6.77 -2.81
N LEU A 202 6.15 6.42 -1.52
CA LEU A 202 7.08 7.08 -0.61
C LEU A 202 8.56 6.80 -0.95
N ALA A 203 8.87 5.57 -1.40
CA ALA A 203 10.21 5.22 -1.85
C ALA A 203 10.66 6.05 -3.06
N MET A 204 9.80 6.18 -4.08
CA MET A 204 10.06 6.97 -5.29
C MET A 204 10.20 8.46 -4.98
N LYS A 205 9.39 8.99 -4.06
CA LYS A 205 9.47 10.39 -3.67
C LYS A 205 10.81 10.72 -2.99
N ARG A 206 11.37 9.78 -2.24
CA ARG A 206 12.67 9.92 -1.59
C ARG A 206 13.82 9.85 -2.59
N ASP A 207 13.72 8.98 -3.59
CA ASP A 207 14.75 8.78 -4.60
C ASP A 207 14.17 8.77 -6.02
N ALA A 208 14.16 9.94 -6.65
CA ALA A 208 13.62 10.15 -7.99
C ALA A 208 14.49 9.57 -9.11
N SER A 209 15.68 9.03 -8.79
CA SER A 209 16.63 8.52 -9.80
C SER A 209 16.24 7.17 -10.39
N TYR A 210 15.24 6.47 -9.81
CA TYR A 210 14.73 5.19 -10.28
C TYR A 210 13.22 5.20 -10.59
N PRO A 211 12.78 5.90 -11.66
CA PRO A 211 11.43 5.73 -12.18
C PRO A 211 11.33 4.34 -12.84
N PHE A 212 10.43 3.50 -12.34
CA PHE A 212 10.26 2.09 -12.76
C PHE A 212 9.96 1.89 -14.26
#